data_AF-A0A523C334-F1
#
_entry.id   AF-A0A523C334-F1
#
_cell.length_a   1.000
_cell.length_b   1.000
_cell.length_c   1.000
_cell.angle_alpha   90.00
_cell.angle_beta   90.00
_cell.angle_gamma   90.00
#
_symmetry.space_group_name_H-M   'P 1'
#
loop_
_entity.id
_entity.type
_entity.pdbx_description
1 polymer ?
#
loop_
_entity_poly.entity_id
_entity_poly.type
_entity_poly.pdbx_seq_one_letter_code
_entity_poly.pdbx_strand_id
1 'polypeptide(L)'
;MTRRQAIGFELNPAWVKIYEEIKAGFMVQDGQLVEADNRPRPNRATSGEWLPRQKDPGPAGSGPGTKGSGTSQLATQSGTWPITGEMRQGDCLELLKELGDESVEVVVTDPPYGAQHGATGFAAETNFNMLNAGETADFGNAPDFETYLELMHRFGLEAHRVLKPQKYLIIMVGDRFRAGEYVPLGYLVAEEMRRVGFRFKGLKIWSNKATQRPLKPYAVLSSFVPNITHQNILILKKE
;
A
#
# COMPACT_ATOMS: atom_id res chain seq x y z
N MET A 1 4.15 9.77 -26.66
CA MET A 1 2.72 9.64 -26.28
C MET A 1 2.51 8.20 -25.82
N THR A 2 2.50 7.95 -24.52
CA THR A 2 2.48 6.58 -23.98
C THR A 2 1.13 5.89 -24.23
N ARG A 3 1.15 4.66 -24.79
CA ARG A 3 -0.04 3.88 -25.21
C ARG A 3 -0.55 2.91 -24.14
N ARG A 4 -0.30 3.17 -22.85
CA ARG A 4 -0.64 2.21 -21.78
C ARG A 4 -2.07 2.36 -21.29
N GLN A 5 -2.72 1.22 -21.09
CA GLN A 5 -3.99 1.08 -20.37
C GLN A 5 -3.71 0.37 -19.04
N ALA A 6 -4.29 0.83 -17.93
CA ALA A 6 -4.13 0.24 -16.60
C ALA A 6 -5.46 -0.27 -16.05
N ILE A 7 -5.41 -1.28 -15.20
CA ILE A 7 -6.57 -1.86 -14.49
C ILE A 7 -6.41 -1.57 -12.99
N GLY A 8 -7.46 -1.07 -12.35
CA GLY A 8 -7.52 -0.89 -10.90
C GLY A 8 -7.84 -2.20 -10.18
N PHE A 9 -7.21 -2.44 -9.03
CA PHE A 9 -7.56 -3.53 -8.13
C PHE A 9 -8.24 -2.97 -6.87
N GLU A 10 -9.30 -3.64 -6.42
CA GLU A 10 -10.02 -3.31 -5.19
C GLU A 10 -9.47 -4.15 -4.03
N LEU A 11 -9.08 -3.50 -2.94
CA LEU A 11 -8.73 -4.18 -1.70
C LEU A 11 -10.01 -4.74 -1.06
N ASN A 12 -9.97 -5.97 -0.55
CA ASN A 12 -11.14 -6.63 0.04
C ASN A 12 -11.87 -5.70 1.04
N PRO A 13 -13.12 -5.30 0.76
CA PRO A 13 -13.85 -4.32 1.56
C PRO A 13 -14.10 -4.78 3.00
N ALA A 14 -13.95 -6.08 3.30
CA ALA A 14 -14.00 -6.60 4.66
C ALA A 14 -12.99 -5.94 5.59
N TRP A 15 -11.82 -5.51 5.10
CA TRP A 15 -10.84 -4.79 5.92
C TRP A 15 -11.29 -3.38 6.31
N VAL A 16 -12.04 -2.70 5.45
CA VAL A 16 -12.66 -1.41 5.78
C VAL A 16 -13.68 -1.59 6.90
N LYS A 17 -14.49 -2.66 6.81
CA LYS A 17 -15.46 -2.99 7.86
C LYS A 17 -14.80 -3.31 9.19
N ILE A 18 -13.77 -4.18 9.20
CA ILE A 18 -13.00 -4.50 10.42
C ILE A 18 -12.39 -3.22 11.02
N TYR A 19 -11.86 -2.34 10.18
CA TYR A 19 -11.29 -1.07 10.64
C TYR A 19 -12.35 -0.17 11.29
N GLU A 20 -13.52 0.00 10.67
CA GLU A 20 -14.61 0.79 11.25
C GLU A 20 -15.17 0.15 12.54
N GLU A 21 -15.25 -1.17 12.62
CA GLU A 21 -15.61 -1.89 13.86
C GLU A 21 -14.60 -1.63 14.98
N ILE A 22 -13.30 -1.69 14.69
CA ILE A 22 -12.24 -1.38 15.66
C ILE A 22 -12.34 0.08 16.10
N LYS A 23 -12.54 1.01 15.17
CA LYS A 23 -12.64 2.45 15.48
C LYS A 23 -13.90 2.80 16.29
N ALA A 24 -15.00 2.09 16.06
CA ALA A 24 -16.25 2.28 16.79
C ALA A 24 -16.21 1.64 18.19
N GLY A 25 -15.59 0.46 18.30
CA GLY A 25 -15.59 -0.35 19.50
C GLY A 25 -14.37 -0.18 20.41
N PHE A 26 -13.30 0.48 19.95
CA PHE A 26 -12.04 0.55 20.68
C PHE A 26 -11.43 1.95 20.66
N MET A 27 -10.73 2.29 21.74
CA MET A 27 -9.98 3.54 21.89
C MET A 27 -8.55 3.27 22.37
N VAL A 28 -7.65 4.21 22.15
CA VAL A 28 -6.28 4.11 22.68
C VAL A 28 -6.22 4.84 24.02
N GLN A 29 -5.95 4.11 25.10
CA GLN A 29 -5.73 4.64 26.44
C GLN A 29 -4.36 4.19 26.93
N ASP A 30 -3.51 5.13 27.36
CA ASP A 30 -2.14 4.87 27.83
C ASP A 30 -1.30 4.04 26.84
N GLY A 31 -1.51 4.25 25.53
CA GLY A 31 -0.81 3.54 24.45
C GLY A 31 -1.32 2.12 24.16
N GLN A 32 -2.37 1.68 24.85
CA GLN A 32 -3.02 0.38 24.64
C GLN A 32 -4.39 0.54 23.99
N LEU A 33 -4.75 -0.39 23.11
CA LEU A 33 -6.09 -0.47 22.53
C LEU A 33 -7.03 -1.12 23.56
N VAL A 34 -8.03 -0.40 24.02
CA VAL A 34 -9.04 -0.85 25.00
C VAL A 34 -10.44 -0.76 24.40
N GLU A 35 -11.35 -1.66 24.77
CA GLU A 35 -12.75 -1.55 24.36
C GLU A 35 -13.33 -0.23 24.88
N ALA A 36 -14.01 0.50 24.01
CA ALA A 36 -14.73 1.71 24.36
C ALA A 36 -15.93 1.30 25.23
N ASP A 37 -15.91 1.67 26.50
CA ASP A 37 -16.98 1.36 27.46
C ASP A 37 -18.33 1.85 26.91
N ASN A 38 -19.34 0.99 26.92
CA ASN A 38 -20.63 1.14 26.23
C ASN A 38 -21.55 2.21 26.86
N ARG A 39 -20.99 3.13 27.64
CA ARG A 39 -21.72 4.21 28.31
C ARG A 39 -22.03 5.30 27.29
N PRO A 40 -23.27 5.83 27.27
CA PRO A 40 -23.63 6.94 26.41
C PRO A 40 -22.67 8.10 26.70
N ARG A 41 -22.01 8.61 25.65
CA ARG A 41 -21.11 9.76 25.77
C ARG A 41 -21.93 10.92 26.34
N PRO A 42 -21.59 11.48 27.52
CA PRO A 42 -22.26 12.68 27.97
C PRO A 42 -21.98 13.77 26.94
N ASN A 43 -23.03 14.49 26.57
CA ASN A 43 -22.98 15.62 25.66
C ASN A 43 -21.82 16.52 26.12
N ARG A 44 -20.86 16.81 25.23
CA ARG A 44 -19.63 17.52 25.58
C ARG A 44 -19.98 18.97 25.92
N ALA A 45 -20.40 19.20 27.16
CA ALA A 45 -20.48 20.53 27.74
C ALA A 45 -19.05 21.08 27.87
N THR A 46 -18.89 22.30 27.41
CA THR A 46 -17.73 23.17 27.59
C THR A 46 -17.37 23.36 29.07
N SER A 47 -16.10 23.72 29.33
CA SER A 47 -15.43 23.92 30.64
C SER A 47 -15.05 22.61 31.33
N GLY A 48 -13.84 22.39 31.84
CA GLY A 48 -12.91 23.26 32.55
C GLY A 48 -12.48 22.45 33.77
N GLU A 49 -11.19 22.46 34.12
CA GLU A 49 -10.58 21.84 35.31
C GLU A 49 -10.15 20.36 35.23
N TRP A 50 -8.82 20.20 35.23
CA TRP A 50 -8.09 18.98 35.56
C TRP A 50 -8.03 18.85 37.09
N LEU A 51 -8.52 17.73 37.65
CA LEU A 51 -8.22 17.34 39.05
C LEU A 51 -7.56 15.95 39.07
N PRO A 52 -6.50 15.73 39.87
CA PRO A 52 -5.72 14.50 39.82
C PRO A 52 -6.40 13.34 40.56
N ARG A 53 -6.19 12.13 40.02
CA ARG A 53 -6.72 10.85 40.51
C ARG A 53 -6.29 10.54 41.95
N GLN A 54 -7.23 10.08 42.78
CA GLN A 54 -6.95 9.30 43.99
C GLN A 54 -7.03 7.79 43.69
N LYS A 55 -6.12 7.02 44.33
CA LYS A 55 -5.94 5.57 44.23
C LYS A 55 -7.00 4.78 45.01
N ASP A 56 -7.52 3.72 44.36
CA ASP A 56 -7.86 2.33 44.79
C ASP A 56 -8.34 2.05 46.24
N PRO A 57 -9.33 1.15 46.44
CA PRO A 57 -9.07 -0.30 46.32
C PRO A 57 -10.24 -1.16 45.78
N GLY A 58 -9.92 -2.37 45.29
CA GLY A 58 -10.91 -3.46 45.05
C GLY A 58 -11.48 -4.04 46.36
N PRO A 59 -12.07 -5.26 46.40
CA PRO A 59 -12.33 -6.23 45.33
C PRO A 59 -13.75 -6.88 45.39
N ALA A 60 -13.92 -7.94 44.57
CA ALA A 60 -14.83 -9.10 44.73
C ALA A 60 -16.25 -9.06 44.13
N GLY A 61 -16.62 -10.16 43.45
CA GLY A 61 -18.02 -10.49 43.17
C GLY A 61 -18.25 -11.33 41.90
N SER A 62 -18.40 -12.63 42.07
CA SER A 62 -18.73 -13.68 41.10
C SER A 62 -20.15 -13.60 40.50
N GLY A 63 -20.32 -14.10 39.26
CA GLY A 63 -21.62 -14.53 38.73
C GLY A 63 -21.51 -15.15 37.32
N PRO A 64 -22.07 -16.34 37.04
CA PRO A 64 -21.99 -16.98 35.73
C PRO A 64 -23.14 -16.47 34.83
N GLY A 65 -22.80 -15.77 33.76
CA GLY A 65 -23.74 -15.31 32.74
C GLY A 65 -23.52 -16.07 31.43
N THR A 66 -24.51 -16.87 31.04
CA THR A 66 -24.63 -17.60 29.78
C THR A 66 -24.43 -16.71 28.56
N LYS A 67 -23.33 -16.89 27.82
CA LYS A 67 -23.16 -16.29 26.49
C LYS A 67 -23.81 -17.19 25.44
N GLY A 68 -24.98 -16.78 24.97
CA GLY A 68 -25.59 -17.32 23.75
C GLY A 68 -24.65 -17.11 22.57
N SER A 69 -24.36 -18.20 21.86
CA SER A 69 -23.60 -18.20 20.61
C SER A 69 -24.48 -17.65 19.49
N GLY A 70 -24.58 -16.33 19.40
CA GLY A 70 -25.09 -15.65 18.21
C GLY A 70 -23.97 -15.52 17.20
N THR A 71 -23.73 -16.56 16.39
CA THR A 71 -22.94 -16.43 15.17
C THR A 71 -23.72 -15.54 14.21
N SER A 72 -23.43 -14.23 14.20
CA SER A 72 -23.93 -13.35 13.15
C SER A 72 -23.28 -13.78 11.84
N GLN A 73 -24.01 -14.56 11.04
CA GLN A 73 -23.69 -14.79 9.64
C GLN A 73 -23.81 -13.44 8.92
N LEU A 74 -22.70 -12.71 8.90
CA LEU A 74 -22.59 -11.47 8.15
C LEU A 74 -22.46 -11.86 6.68
N ALA A 75 -23.61 -11.88 6.00
CA ALA A 75 -23.70 -11.95 4.56
C ALA A 75 -22.82 -10.85 3.96
N THR A 76 -21.73 -11.25 3.32
CA THR A 76 -20.93 -10.39 2.46
C THR A 76 -21.79 -10.10 1.24
N GLN A 77 -22.48 -8.95 1.24
CA GLN A 77 -23.07 -8.45 0.01
C GLN A 77 -21.91 -8.09 -0.93
N SER A 78 -21.65 -8.96 -1.90
CA SER A 78 -20.78 -8.69 -3.03
C SER A 78 -21.47 -7.66 -3.92
N GLY A 79 -21.42 -6.39 -3.51
CA GLY A 79 -21.89 -5.30 -4.35
C GLY A 79 -20.94 -5.14 -5.54
N THR A 80 -21.43 -5.29 -6.77
CA THR A 80 -20.71 -4.86 -7.96
C THR A 80 -20.87 -3.34 -8.08
N TRP A 81 -19.87 -2.56 -7.67
CA TRP A 81 -19.88 -1.11 -7.84
C TRP A 81 -19.32 -0.78 -9.22
N PRO A 82 -20.05 -0.05 -10.09
CA PRO A 82 -19.50 0.34 -11.38
C PRO A 82 -18.30 1.26 -11.19
N ILE A 83 -17.22 1.03 -11.94
CA ILE A 83 -16.08 1.95 -11.99
C ILE A 83 -16.52 3.19 -12.75
N THR A 84 -16.77 4.28 -12.04
CA THR A 84 -17.19 5.58 -12.60
C THR A 84 -16.02 6.55 -12.78
N GLY A 85 -14.80 6.13 -12.44
CA GLY A 85 -13.60 6.95 -12.55
C GLY A 85 -13.20 7.24 -14.00
N GLU A 86 -12.53 8.37 -14.20
CA GLU A 86 -11.94 8.76 -15.49
C GLU A 86 -10.64 8.00 -15.75
N MET A 87 -10.46 7.48 -16.97
CA MET A 87 -9.19 6.94 -17.44
C MET A 87 -8.53 7.95 -18.37
N ARG A 88 -7.36 8.45 -17.97
CA ARG A 88 -6.59 9.44 -18.73
C ARG A 88 -5.37 8.77 -19.34
N GLN A 89 -5.16 8.97 -20.65
CA GLN A 89 -3.99 8.43 -21.36
C GLN A 89 -2.92 9.51 -21.49
N GLY A 90 -1.71 9.23 -21.01
CA GLY A 90 -0.58 10.17 -21.10
C GLY A 90 0.59 9.80 -20.19
N ASP A 91 1.58 10.69 -20.14
CA ASP A 91 2.65 10.62 -19.15
C ASP A 91 2.08 10.97 -17.78
N CYS A 92 2.21 10.05 -16.81
CA CYS A 92 1.67 10.25 -15.47
C CYS A 92 2.29 11.46 -14.76
N LEU A 93 3.56 11.79 -15.03
CA LEU A 93 4.22 12.96 -14.45
C LEU A 93 3.62 14.26 -14.96
N GLU A 94 3.12 14.30 -16.20
CA GLU A 94 2.44 15.47 -16.74
C GLU A 94 0.97 15.51 -16.30
N LEU A 95 0.27 14.37 -16.35
CA LEU A 95 -1.14 14.30 -15.96
C LEU A 95 -1.37 14.60 -14.48
N LEU A 96 -0.44 14.25 -13.58
CA LEU A 96 -0.55 14.58 -12.16
C LEU A 96 -0.49 16.09 -11.90
N LYS A 97 0.24 16.86 -12.72
CA LYS A 97 0.33 18.33 -12.59
C LYS A 97 -1.00 19.03 -12.84
N GLU A 98 -1.89 18.40 -13.59
CA GLU A 98 -3.22 18.92 -13.87
C GLU A 98 -4.18 18.76 -12.68
N LEU A 99 -3.84 17.90 -11.71
CA LEU A 99 -4.62 17.74 -10.48
C LEU A 99 -4.24 18.84 -9.48
N GLY A 100 -5.25 19.34 -8.77
CA GLY A 100 -5.04 20.29 -7.69
C GLY A 100 -4.26 19.68 -6.51
N ASP A 101 -3.57 20.53 -5.76
CA ASP A 101 -2.92 20.15 -4.51
C ASP A 101 -3.96 19.56 -3.55
N GLU A 102 -3.57 18.52 -2.80
CA GLU A 102 -4.41 17.91 -1.75
C GLU A 102 -5.84 17.56 -2.23
N SER A 103 -5.96 17.09 -3.47
CA SER A 103 -7.22 16.70 -4.10
C SER A 103 -7.49 15.20 -4.05
N VAL A 104 -6.45 14.38 -3.87
CA VAL A 104 -6.52 12.92 -3.94
C VAL A 104 -6.58 12.30 -2.54
N GLU A 105 -7.44 11.29 -2.37
CA GLU A 105 -7.64 10.57 -1.10
C GLU A 105 -6.68 9.39 -0.91
N VAL A 106 -6.25 8.75 -2.00
CA VAL A 106 -5.31 7.62 -1.98
C VAL A 106 -4.67 7.50 -3.35
N VAL A 107 -3.38 7.17 -3.38
CA VAL A 107 -2.68 6.79 -4.61
C VAL A 107 -2.29 5.32 -4.50
N VAL A 108 -2.67 4.52 -5.49
CA VAL A 108 -2.32 3.10 -5.57
C VAL A 108 -1.71 2.85 -6.95
N THR A 109 -0.51 2.28 -7.00
CA THR A 109 0.22 2.13 -8.27
C THR A 109 1.11 0.89 -8.28
N ASP A 110 1.36 0.34 -9.47
CA ASP A 110 2.34 -0.70 -9.78
C ASP A 110 3.27 -0.13 -10.87
N PRO A 111 4.23 0.75 -10.51
CA PRO A 111 5.08 1.42 -11.48
C PRO A 111 5.86 0.40 -12.30
N PRO A 112 6.04 0.62 -13.61
CA PRO A 112 6.74 -0.33 -14.45
C PRO A 112 8.22 -0.34 -14.10
N TYR A 113 8.66 -1.34 -13.35
CA TYR A 113 10.03 -1.48 -12.86
C TYR A 113 10.93 -2.24 -13.85
N GLY A 114 10.61 -2.19 -15.14
CA GLY A 114 11.24 -2.93 -16.24
C GLY A 114 12.68 -2.54 -16.58
N ALA A 115 13.28 -1.57 -15.88
CA ALA A 115 14.62 -1.04 -16.14
C ALA A 115 15.62 -2.16 -16.48
N GLN A 116 16.32 -1.98 -17.61
CA GLN A 116 17.31 -2.91 -18.18
C GLN A 116 16.84 -4.30 -18.66
N HIS A 117 15.54 -4.60 -18.70
CA HIS A 117 15.11 -5.80 -19.42
C HIS A 117 14.93 -5.46 -20.90
N GLY A 118 15.83 -5.98 -21.72
CA GLY A 118 15.64 -5.98 -23.17
C GLY A 118 14.29 -6.62 -23.55
N ALA A 119 13.84 -6.33 -24.78
CA ALA A 119 12.51 -6.67 -25.28
C ALA A 119 12.12 -8.16 -25.22
N THR A 120 13.09 -9.05 -25.00
CA THR A 120 12.92 -10.50 -25.01
C THR A 120 12.63 -11.11 -23.64
N GLY A 121 12.88 -10.42 -22.53
CA GLY A 121 12.83 -11.01 -21.18
C GLY A 121 11.44 -11.06 -20.52
N PHE A 122 10.58 -10.07 -20.78
CA PHE A 122 9.32 -9.93 -20.03
C PHE A 122 8.12 -10.64 -20.65
N ALA A 123 8.02 -10.65 -21.98
CA ALA A 123 6.85 -11.20 -22.69
C ALA A 123 6.66 -12.71 -22.49
N ALA A 124 7.74 -13.44 -22.18
CA ALA A 124 7.70 -14.87 -21.89
C ALA A 124 7.61 -15.20 -20.38
N GLU A 125 7.76 -14.20 -19.50
CA GLU A 125 7.95 -14.43 -18.06
C GLU A 125 6.81 -13.92 -17.18
N THR A 126 6.02 -12.96 -17.66
CA THR A 126 4.88 -12.42 -16.92
C THR A 126 3.80 -11.86 -17.82
N ASN A 127 2.55 -11.86 -17.35
CA ASN A 127 1.44 -11.10 -17.96
C ASN A 127 1.56 -9.57 -17.76
N PHE A 128 2.67 -9.07 -17.20
CA PHE A 128 2.89 -7.66 -16.94
C PHE A 128 3.70 -7.03 -18.08
N ASN A 129 3.11 -6.06 -18.78
CA ASN A 129 3.79 -5.32 -19.84
C ASN A 129 4.70 -4.23 -19.25
N MET A 130 5.94 -4.61 -18.95
CA MET A 130 6.94 -3.76 -18.28
C MET A 130 7.82 -2.95 -19.25
N LEU A 131 7.59 -3.04 -20.57
CA LEU A 131 8.34 -2.33 -21.62
C LEU A 131 7.38 -1.48 -22.45
N ASN A 132 7.85 -0.34 -22.96
CA ASN A 132 7.07 0.50 -23.87
C ASN A 132 7.96 1.01 -25.01
N ALA A 133 8.24 0.17 -26.00
CA ALA A 133 9.24 0.43 -27.02
C ALA A 133 9.14 1.85 -27.64
N GLY A 134 10.26 2.57 -27.65
CA GLY A 134 10.36 3.91 -28.24
C GLY A 134 9.99 5.08 -27.31
N GLU A 135 9.49 4.82 -26.11
CA GLU A 135 9.11 5.89 -25.16
C GLU A 135 10.17 6.07 -24.06
N THR A 136 11.13 6.95 -24.29
CA THR A 136 12.29 7.14 -23.38
C THR A 136 11.92 7.70 -22.00
N ALA A 137 10.78 8.38 -21.88
CA ALA A 137 10.28 8.91 -20.61
C ALA A 137 9.60 7.84 -19.72
N ASP A 138 9.44 6.63 -20.24
CA ASP A 138 8.75 5.54 -19.55
C ASP A 138 9.62 4.89 -18.47
N PHE A 139 9.08 4.75 -17.27
CA PHE A 139 9.75 4.09 -16.13
C PHE A 139 10.29 2.69 -16.47
N GLY A 140 9.53 1.93 -17.25
CA GLY A 140 9.90 0.58 -17.66
C GLY A 140 11.08 0.53 -18.63
N ASN A 141 11.36 1.65 -19.31
CA ASN A 141 12.46 1.79 -20.25
C ASN A 141 13.67 2.52 -19.65
N ALA A 142 13.67 2.80 -18.34
CA ALA A 142 14.81 3.41 -17.69
C ALA A 142 16.10 2.61 -17.98
N PRO A 143 17.18 3.27 -18.39
CA PRO A 143 18.42 2.60 -18.82
C PRO A 143 19.15 1.92 -17.67
N ASP A 144 18.87 2.32 -16.43
CA ASP A 144 19.45 1.78 -15.20
C ASP A 144 18.51 2.05 -14.00
N PHE A 145 18.88 1.52 -12.83
CA PHE A 145 18.05 1.66 -11.64
C PHE A 145 18.12 3.06 -11.05
N GLU A 146 19.24 3.74 -11.25
CA GLU A 146 19.50 5.10 -10.80
C GLU A 146 18.52 6.06 -11.51
N THR A 147 18.38 5.94 -12.83
CA THR A 147 17.39 6.69 -13.63
C THR A 147 15.96 6.32 -13.25
N TYR A 148 15.69 5.04 -12.99
CA TYR A 148 14.36 4.61 -12.51
C TYR A 148 14.02 5.26 -11.16
N LEU A 149 14.96 5.29 -10.21
CA LEU A 149 14.77 5.90 -8.90
C LEU A 149 14.57 7.43 -9.01
N GLU A 150 15.23 8.10 -9.95
CA GLU A 150 14.99 9.51 -10.25
C GLU A 150 13.57 9.75 -10.80
N LEU A 151 13.09 8.89 -11.70
CA LEU A 151 11.70 8.96 -12.17
C LEU A 151 10.71 8.70 -11.02
N MET A 152 11.01 7.75 -10.15
CA MET A 152 10.21 7.49 -8.94
C MET A 152 10.23 8.69 -7.99
N HIS A 153 11.36 9.37 -7.82
CA HIS A 153 11.48 10.58 -7.01
C HIS A 153 10.55 11.68 -7.55
N ARG A 154 10.61 11.95 -8.86
CA ARG A 154 9.73 12.91 -9.55
C ARG A 154 8.25 12.55 -9.39
N PHE A 155 7.91 11.27 -9.55
CA PHE A 155 6.55 10.79 -9.27
C PHE A 155 6.15 11.02 -7.81
N GLY A 156 7.06 10.74 -6.88
CA GLY A 156 6.82 10.94 -5.45
C GLY A 156 6.50 12.38 -5.11
N LEU A 157 7.23 13.35 -5.68
CA LEU A 157 6.97 14.78 -5.49
C LEU A 157 5.53 15.15 -5.90
N GLU A 158 5.10 14.73 -7.08
CA GLU A 158 3.74 14.99 -7.56
C GLU A 158 2.69 14.23 -6.74
N ALA A 159 2.94 12.95 -6.42
CA ALA A 159 2.06 12.15 -5.59
C ALA A 159 1.87 12.78 -4.19
N HIS A 160 2.94 13.31 -3.59
CA HIS A 160 2.89 14.00 -2.31
C HIS A 160 2.11 15.31 -2.37
N ARG A 161 2.25 16.08 -3.46
CA ARG A 161 1.53 17.32 -3.68
C ARG A 161 0.02 17.08 -3.80
N VAL A 162 -0.40 16.14 -4.66
CA VAL A 162 -1.83 15.90 -4.94
C VAL A 162 -2.54 15.16 -3.81
N LEU A 163 -1.82 14.38 -3.00
CA LEU A 163 -2.40 13.59 -1.92
C LEU A 163 -2.76 14.49 -0.72
N LYS A 164 -3.94 14.30 -0.13
CA LYS A 164 -4.32 15.00 1.10
C LYS A 164 -3.43 14.61 2.28
N PRO A 165 -3.25 15.47 3.29
CA PRO A 165 -2.59 15.12 4.54
C PRO A 165 -3.24 13.89 5.18
N GLN A 166 -2.44 13.10 5.88
CA GLN A 166 -2.86 11.87 6.57
C GLN A 166 -3.30 10.71 5.67
N LYS A 167 -3.16 10.84 4.34
CA LYS A 167 -3.54 9.81 3.37
C LYS A 167 -2.34 9.00 2.88
N TYR A 168 -2.64 7.96 2.10
CA TYR A 168 -1.69 6.89 1.77
C TYR A 168 -1.32 6.84 0.29
N LEU A 169 -0.04 6.57 0.06
CA LEU A 169 0.54 6.12 -1.19
C LEU A 169 0.88 4.63 -1.04
N ILE A 170 0.37 3.82 -1.96
CA ILE A 170 0.58 2.37 -2.00
C ILE A 170 1.29 2.05 -3.31
N ILE A 171 2.46 1.43 -3.22
CA ILE A 171 3.29 1.11 -4.38
C ILE A 171 3.57 -0.39 -4.40
N MET A 172 3.26 -1.04 -5.51
CA MET A 172 3.64 -2.42 -5.79
C MET A 172 4.94 -2.42 -6.60
N VAL A 173 5.93 -3.18 -6.17
CA VAL A 173 7.22 -3.25 -6.86
C VAL A 173 7.90 -4.56 -6.56
N GLY A 174 8.48 -5.19 -7.57
CA GLY A 174 9.26 -6.42 -7.41
C GLY A 174 10.75 -6.12 -7.21
N ASP A 175 11.39 -6.86 -6.31
CA ASP A 175 12.84 -6.88 -6.23
C ASP A 175 13.47 -7.53 -7.47
N ARG A 176 14.78 -7.32 -7.63
CA ARG A 176 15.49 -7.68 -8.87
C ARG A 176 16.84 -8.29 -8.60
N PHE A 177 17.38 -8.99 -9.59
CA PHE A 177 18.79 -9.29 -9.67
C PHE A 177 19.44 -8.41 -10.74
N ARG A 178 20.67 -7.94 -10.49
CA ARG A 178 21.51 -7.24 -11.47
C ARG A 178 22.94 -7.75 -11.34
N ALA A 179 23.51 -8.23 -12.45
CA ALA A 179 24.88 -8.74 -12.50
C ALA A 179 25.21 -9.77 -11.38
N GLY A 180 24.25 -10.63 -11.02
CA GLY A 180 24.41 -11.65 -9.97
C GLY A 180 24.14 -11.15 -8.54
N GLU A 181 23.85 -9.87 -8.34
CA GLU A 181 23.57 -9.27 -7.04
C GLU A 181 22.07 -9.04 -6.83
N TYR A 182 21.59 -9.28 -5.60
CA TYR A 182 20.22 -8.98 -5.20
C TYR A 182 20.05 -7.47 -5.03
N VAL A 183 19.12 -6.89 -5.76
CA VAL A 183 18.73 -5.48 -5.66
C VAL A 183 17.37 -5.41 -4.96
N PRO A 184 17.33 -4.91 -3.70
CA PRO A 184 16.09 -4.75 -2.94
C PRO A 184 15.34 -3.51 -3.43
N LEU A 185 14.90 -3.53 -4.69
CA LEU A 185 14.31 -2.38 -5.37
C LEU A 185 13.12 -1.81 -4.61
N GLY A 186 12.30 -2.65 -3.96
CA GLY A 186 11.20 -2.16 -3.14
C GLY A 186 11.65 -1.31 -1.95
N TYR A 187 12.76 -1.68 -1.30
CA TYR A 187 13.35 -0.88 -0.24
C TYR A 187 13.92 0.44 -0.78
N LEU A 188 14.63 0.40 -1.91
CA LEU A 188 15.21 1.60 -2.52
C LEU A 188 14.12 2.62 -2.92
N VAL A 189 13.01 2.15 -3.51
CA VAL A 189 11.84 3.00 -3.79
C VAL A 189 11.24 3.57 -2.52
N ALA A 190 11.12 2.78 -1.44
CA ALA A 190 10.62 3.28 -0.16
C ALA A 190 11.51 4.40 0.42
N GLU A 191 12.83 4.28 0.29
CA GLU A 191 13.78 5.32 0.71
C GLU A 191 13.62 6.61 -0.12
N GLU A 192 13.43 6.51 -1.44
CA GLU A 192 13.14 7.70 -2.26
C GLU A 192 11.83 8.39 -1.83
N MET A 193 10.78 7.61 -1.54
CA MET A 193 9.51 8.17 -1.07
C MET A 193 9.68 8.83 0.31
N ARG A 194 10.57 8.32 1.17
CA ARG A 194 10.91 8.98 2.44
C ARG A 194 11.65 10.29 2.24
N ARG A 195 12.56 10.37 1.27
CA ARG A 195 13.25 11.63 0.91
C ARG A 195 12.28 12.71 0.41
N VAL A 196 11.24 12.29 -0.32
CA VAL A 196 10.15 13.18 -0.77
C VAL A 196 9.35 13.75 0.42
N GLY A 197 9.20 13.00 1.50
CA GLY A 197 8.45 13.43 2.69
C GLY A 197 7.46 12.41 3.24
N PHE A 198 7.28 11.26 2.58
CA PHE A 198 6.39 10.22 3.09
C PHE A 198 6.96 9.50 4.32
N ARG A 199 6.08 9.09 5.23
CA ARG A 199 6.41 8.11 6.27
C ARG A 199 6.16 6.70 5.78
N PHE A 200 7.18 5.85 5.84
CA PHE A 200 7.04 4.43 5.60
C PHE A 200 6.35 3.76 6.79
N LYS A 201 5.12 3.29 6.59
CA LYS A 201 4.27 2.68 7.63
C LYS A 201 4.34 1.15 7.64
N GLY A 202 4.83 0.55 6.56
CA GLY A 202 5.10 -0.88 6.52
C GLY A 202 5.16 -1.44 5.12
N LEU A 203 5.40 -2.75 5.07
CA LEU A 203 5.51 -3.54 3.86
C LEU A 203 4.53 -4.71 3.94
N LYS A 204 3.84 -5.02 2.84
CA LYS A 204 3.15 -6.30 2.68
C LYS A 204 3.81 -7.10 1.57
N ILE A 205 3.85 -8.41 1.76
CA ILE A 205 4.40 -9.35 0.78
C ILE A 205 3.23 -9.94 0.00
N TRP A 206 3.20 -9.70 -1.30
CA TRP A 206 2.26 -10.36 -2.18
C TRP A 206 2.91 -11.61 -2.77
N SER A 207 2.43 -12.77 -2.32
CA SER A 207 2.77 -14.07 -2.88
C SER A 207 1.48 -14.79 -3.25
N ASN A 208 1.21 -14.92 -4.55
CA ASN A 208 -0.02 -15.53 -5.05
C ASN A 208 0.32 -16.72 -5.96
N LYS A 209 -0.32 -17.88 -5.72
CA LYS A 209 -0.17 -19.08 -6.57
C LYS A 209 -0.48 -18.83 -8.05
N ALA A 210 -1.38 -17.91 -8.37
CA ALA A 210 -1.73 -17.56 -9.75
C ALA A 210 -0.66 -16.70 -10.45
N THR A 211 0.19 -15.99 -9.69
CA THR A 211 1.31 -15.18 -10.22
C THR A 211 2.67 -15.74 -9.83
N GLN A 212 2.71 -16.93 -9.21
CA GLN A 212 3.95 -17.63 -8.84
C GLN A 212 4.69 -17.99 -10.13
N ARG A 213 5.83 -17.34 -10.33
CA ARG A 213 6.76 -17.72 -11.39
C ARG A 213 7.28 -19.12 -11.08
N PRO A 214 7.41 -20.01 -12.09
CA PRO A 214 8.12 -21.26 -11.91
C PRO A 214 9.50 -20.99 -11.31
N LEU A 215 9.90 -21.82 -10.34
CA LEU A 215 11.25 -21.73 -9.79
C LEU A 215 12.25 -22.00 -10.92
N LYS A 216 13.10 -21.02 -11.19
CA LYS A 216 14.16 -21.17 -12.18
C LYS A 216 15.42 -21.70 -11.49
N PRO A 217 16.08 -22.71 -12.09
CA PRO A 217 17.34 -23.22 -11.57
C PRO A 217 18.46 -22.27 -12.04
N TYR A 218 18.60 -21.14 -11.35
CA TYR A 218 19.66 -20.17 -11.63
C TYR A 218 21.01 -20.74 -11.21
N ALA A 219 22.06 -20.44 -12.01
CA ALA A 219 23.45 -20.74 -11.68
C ALA A 219 23.72 -22.21 -11.30
N VAL A 220 22.99 -23.16 -11.89
CA VAL A 220 23.14 -24.61 -11.62
C VAL A 220 24.61 -25.03 -11.76
N LEU A 221 25.10 -25.82 -10.81
CA LEU A 221 26.49 -26.30 -10.72
C LEU A 221 27.55 -25.21 -10.45
N SER A 222 27.15 -23.96 -10.22
CA SER A 222 28.08 -22.87 -9.90
C SER A 222 27.80 -22.21 -8.54
N SER A 223 26.56 -21.84 -8.23
CA SER A 223 26.21 -21.20 -6.95
C SER A 223 24.71 -21.26 -6.67
N PHE A 224 24.31 -21.18 -5.40
CA PHE A 224 22.89 -21.02 -5.03
C PHE A 224 22.43 -19.58 -5.26
N VAL A 225 21.38 -19.40 -6.08
CA VAL A 225 20.71 -18.11 -6.29
C VAL A 225 19.23 -18.27 -5.92
N PRO A 226 18.73 -17.55 -4.90
CA PRO A 226 17.34 -17.67 -4.48
C PRO A 226 16.41 -17.06 -5.53
N ASN A 227 15.25 -17.68 -5.74
CA ASN A 227 14.23 -17.12 -6.63
C ASN A 227 13.49 -15.98 -5.93
N ILE A 228 13.13 -14.95 -6.71
CA ILE A 228 12.19 -13.91 -6.28
C ILE A 228 10.78 -14.41 -6.60
N THR A 229 10.02 -14.77 -5.56
CA THR A 229 8.69 -15.39 -5.67
C THR A 229 7.57 -14.48 -5.14
N HIS A 230 7.87 -13.22 -4.88
CA HIS A 230 6.95 -12.25 -4.29
C HIS A 230 7.12 -10.85 -4.89
N GLN A 231 6.11 -10.02 -4.69
CA GLN A 231 6.18 -8.57 -4.86
C GLN A 231 6.06 -7.87 -3.51
N ASN A 232 6.66 -6.68 -3.42
CA ASN A 232 6.60 -5.80 -2.28
C ASN A 232 5.44 -4.80 -2.49
N ILE A 233 4.55 -4.68 -1.51
CA ILE A 233 3.54 -3.63 -1.43
C ILE A 233 3.94 -2.66 -0.33
N LEU A 234 4.46 -1.50 -0.74
CA LEU A 234 4.89 -0.43 0.15
C LEU A 234 3.67 0.34 0.66
N ILE A 235 3.61 0.59 1.97
CA ILE A 235 2.58 1.43 2.59
C ILE A 235 3.25 2.70 3.09
N LEU A 236 2.97 3.81 2.41
CA LEU A 236 3.55 5.13 2.66
C LEU A 236 2.43 6.11 3.02
N LYS A 237 2.68 7.02 3.96
CA LYS A 237 1.69 7.99 4.44
C LYS A 237 2.24 9.41 4.33
N LYS A 238 1.46 10.34 3.79
CA LYS A 238 1.71 11.78 3.92
C LYS A 238 1.27 12.20 5.31
N GLU A 239 2.19 12.75 6.11
CA GLU A 239 1.82 13.30 7.44
C GLU A 239 1.15 14.68 7.30
#